data_AF-A0A8J4ETN2-F1
#
_entry.id   AF-A0A8J4ETN2-F1
#
_cell.length_a   1.000
_cell.length_b   1.000
_cell.length_c   1.000
_cell.angle_alpha   90.00
_cell.angle_beta   90.00
_cell.angle_gamma   90.00
#
_symmetry.space_group_name_H-M   'P 1'
#
loop_
_entity.id
_entity.type
_entity.pdbx_description
1 polymer ?
#
loop_
_entity_poly.entity_id
_entity_poly.type
_entity_poly.pdbx_seq_one_letter_code
_entity_poly.pdbx_strand_id
1 'polypeptide(L)'
;MPSTGNEPRPQSVQDVRKLLYRKFRVTLISGRVLEGDFTCLDRQGNIILSNTFEQVTTASGRREERHMGLVLVPIAQQRKIELEVTIDEEMSMLKLVENYSASPPEEPVV
;
A
#
# COMPACT_ATOMS: atom_id res chain seq x y z
N MET A 1 -25.74 -28.14 -12.97
CA MET A 1 -25.15 -27.19 -12.02
C MET A 1 -24.58 -26.03 -12.83
N PRO A 2 -25.19 -24.83 -12.82
CA PRO A 2 -24.70 -23.74 -13.65
C PRO A 2 -23.45 -23.12 -13.02
N SER A 3 -22.47 -22.88 -13.88
CA SER A 3 -21.21 -22.20 -13.66
C SER A 3 -21.42 -20.69 -13.47
N THR A 4 -21.21 -20.16 -12.27
CA THR A 4 -21.18 -18.72 -11.99
C THR A 4 -19.74 -18.30 -11.74
N GLY A 5 -18.98 -18.09 -12.82
CA GLY A 5 -17.54 -17.81 -12.75
C GLY A 5 -17.10 -16.56 -13.52
N ASN A 6 -18.00 -15.61 -13.78
CA ASN A 6 -17.66 -14.43 -14.57
C ASN A 6 -18.41 -13.15 -14.14
N GLU A 7 -18.42 -12.84 -12.84
CA GLU A 7 -18.67 -11.46 -12.42
C GLU A 7 -17.38 -10.65 -12.60
N PRO A 8 -17.43 -9.45 -13.22
CA PRO A 8 -16.28 -8.57 -13.29
C PRO A 8 -15.86 -8.24 -11.87
N ARG A 9 -14.69 -8.76 -11.45
CA ARG A 9 -14.13 -8.48 -10.14
C ARG A 9 -14.06 -6.96 -9.96
N PRO A 10 -14.49 -6.43 -8.81
CA PRO A 10 -14.53 -5.00 -8.58
C PRO A 10 -13.15 -4.38 -8.89
N GLN A 11 -13.15 -3.21 -9.51
CA GLN A 11 -11.94 -2.55 -10.02
C GLN A 11 -10.87 -2.39 -8.92
N SER A 12 -11.31 -2.13 -7.68
CA SER A 12 -10.47 -2.11 -6.49
C SER A 12 -9.63 -3.38 -6.27
N VAL A 13 -10.18 -4.57 -6.58
CA VAL A 13 -9.44 -5.84 -6.47
C VAL A 13 -8.42 -5.98 -7.58
N GLN A 14 -8.69 -5.43 -8.76
CA GLN A 14 -7.71 -5.43 -9.86
C GLN A 14 -6.56 -4.47 -9.57
N ASP A 15 -6.85 -3.32 -8.95
CA ASP A 15 -5.84 -2.34 -8.60
C ASP A 15 -4.95 -2.83 -7.45
N VAL A 16 -5.52 -3.44 -6.41
CA VAL A 16 -4.73 -4.07 -5.34
C VAL A 16 -3.84 -5.20 -5.88
N ARG A 17 -4.29 -5.94 -6.90
CA ARG A 17 -3.46 -6.97 -7.54
C ARG A 17 -2.25 -6.42 -8.28
N LYS A 18 -2.33 -5.19 -8.82
CA LYS A 18 -1.17 -4.52 -9.44
C LYS A 18 -0.13 -4.08 -8.40
N LEU A 19 -0.54 -3.94 -7.14
CA LEU A 19 0.33 -3.58 -6.03
C LEU A 19 1.10 -4.78 -5.45
N LEU A 20 0.71 -6.01 -5.78
CA LEU A 20 1.39 -7.23 -5.30
C LEU A 20 2.85 -7.26 -5.73
N TYR A 21 3.71 -7.65 -4.79
CA TYR A 21 5.17 -7.72 -4.89
C TYR A 21 5.87 -6.36 -5.06
N ARG A 22 5.16 -5.23 -4.92
CA ARG A 22 5.77 -3.91 -4.82
C ARG A 22 6.34 -3.67 -3.43
N LYS A 23 7.37 -2.84 -3.34
CA LYS A 23 7.94 -2.42 -2.07
C LYS A 23 7.01 -1.44 -1.37
N PHE A 24 6.63 -1.80 -0.16
CA PHE A 24 5.82 -1.00 0.74
C PHE A 24 6.69 -0.56 1.90
N ARG A 25 6.57 0.72 2.24
CA ARG A 25 7.16 1.32 3.43
C ARG A 25 6.05 1.68 4.40
N VAL A 26 5.99 0.98 5.51
CA VAL A 26 4.94 1.12 6.52
C VAL A 26 5.53 1.71 7.78
N THR A 27 5.07 2.91 8.13
CA THR A 27 5.34 3.52 9.43
C THR A 27 4.30 3.01 10.42
N LEU A 28 4.76 2.39 11.49
CA LEU A 28 3.92 1.92 12.58
C LEU A 28 3.60 3.07 13.55
N ILE A 29 2.53 2.92 14.33
CA ILE A 29 2.17 3.87 15.40
C ILE A 29 3.28 3.99 16.45
N SER A 30 4.04 2.91 16.69
CA SER A 30 5.20 2.91 17.59
C SER A 30 6.37 3.75 17.09
N GLY A 31 6.31 4.25 15.85
CA GLY A 31 7.39 5.00 15.19
C GLY A 31 8.40 4.13 14.45
N ARG A 32 8.25 2.80 14.53
CA ARG A 32 9.06 1.86 13.73
C ARG A 32 8.70 1.98 12.25
N VAL A 33 9.69 1.83 11.38
CA VAL A 33 9.50 1.85 9.92
C VAL A 33 9.88 0.48 9.38
N LEU A 34 8.92 -0.15 8.73
CA LEU A 34 9.08 -1.44 8.06
C LEU A 34 9.07 -1.24 6.56
N GLU A 35 10.00 -1.87 5.86
CA GLU A 35 10.04 -1.89 4.40
C GLU A 35 10.09 -3.33 3.92
N GLY A 36 9.20 -3.69 2.99
CA GLY A 36 9.09 -5.07 2.52
C GLY A 36 8.19 -5.18 1.30
N ASP A 37 8.13 -6.38 0.72
CA ASP A 37 7.39 -6.63 -0.50
C ASP A 37 5.94 -7.01 -0.16
N PHE A 38 4.98 -6.26 -0.67
CA PHE A 38 3.56 -6.45 -0.37
C PHE A 38 3.04 -7.76 -0.94
N THR A 39 2.62 -8.67 -0.07
CA THR A 39 2.23 -10.02 -0.46
C THR A 39 0.72 -10.23 -0.38
N CYS A 40 0.08 -9.72 0.68
CA CYS A 40 -1.37 -9.88 0.87
C CYS A 40 -1.97 -8.67 1.58
N LEU A 41 -3.24 -8.41 1.26
CA LEU A 41 -4.14 -7.55 2.03
C LEU A 41 -5.41 -8.35 2.29
N ASP A 42 -5.83 -8.41 3.55
CA ASP A 42 -7.09 -9.04 3.92
C ASP A 42 -8.27 -8.05 3.89
N ARG A 43 -9.48 -8.56 4.12
CA ARG A 43 -10.70 -7.75 4.15
C ARG A 43 -10.75 -6.76 5.31
N GLN A 44 -10.01 -7.02 6.39
CA GLN A 44 -9.93 -6.14 7.56
C GLN A 44 -8.88 -5.03 7.38
N GLY A 45 -8.08 -5.10 6.31
CA GLY A 45 -7.01 -4.16 6.02
C GLY A 45 -5.67 -4.51 6.66
N ASN A 46 -5.50 -5.73 7.17
CA ASN A 46 -4.20 -6.20 7.61
C ASN A 46 -3.32 -6.52 6.41
N ILE A 47 -2.05 -6.15 6.49
CA ILE A 47 -1.08 -6.28 5.41
C ILE A 47 -0.06 -7.35 5.76
N ILE A 48 0.28 -8.21 4.81
CA ILE A 48 1.41 -9.13 4.90
C ILE A 48 2.51 -8.65 3.99
N LEU A 49 3.69 -8.41 4.56
CA LEU A 49 4.92 -8.07 3.85
C LEU A 49 5.89 -9.25 3.89
N SER A 50 6.52 -9.56 2.78
CA SER A 50 7.63 -10.52 2.68
C SER A 50 8.97 -9.79 2.57
N ASN A 51 10.08 -10.50 2.81
CA ASN A 51 11.43 -9.95 2.74
C ASN A 51 11.58 -8.59 3.47
N THR A 52 10.91 -8.47 4.61
CA THR A 52 10.76 -7.21 5.32
C THR A 52 12.00 -6.90 6.16
N PHE A 53 12.38 -5.63 6.21
CA PHE A 53 13.40 -5.11 7.09
C PHE A 53 12.86 -3.92 7.89
N GLU A 54 13.29 -3.82 9.15
CA GLU A 54 13.03 -2.67 10.01
C GLU A 54 14.17 -1.67 9.87
N GLN A 55 13.85 -0.41 9.57
CA GLN A 55 14.82 0.69 9.62
C GLN A 55 14.98 1.15 11.07
N VAL A 56 16.15 0.88 11.64
CA VAL A 56 16.51 1.27 13.01
C VAL A 56 17.51 2.40 12.95
N THR A 57 17.19 3.54 13.58
CA THR A 57 18.19 4.58 13.81
C THR A 57 18.91 4.28 15.13
N THR A 58 20.20 3.96 15.05
CA THR A 58 21.02 3.73 16.25
C THR A 58 21.26 5.02 17.01
N ALA A 59 21.67 4.92 18.28
CA ALA A 59 22.04 6.08 19.09
C ALA A 59 23.17 6.94 18.46
N SER A 60 23.96 6.36 17.56
CA SER A 60 25.00 7.05 16.78
C SER A 60 24.46 7.84 15.57
N GLY A 61 23.15 7.79 15.31
CA GLY A 61 22.50 8.40 14.14
C GLY A 61 22.63 7.58 12.86
N ARG A 62 23.29 6.42 12.90
CA ARG A 62 23.38 5.51 11.75
C ARG A 62 22.06 4.78 11.56
N ARG A 63 21.60 4.72 10.30
CA ARG A 63 20.47 3.89 9.88
C ARG A 63 20.99 2.47 9.63
N GLU A 64 20.40 1.52 10.34
CA GLU A 64 20.65 0.10 10.17
C GLU A 64 19.36 -0.59 9.71
N GLU A 65 19.52 -1.66 8.94
CA GLU A 65 18.42 -2.49 8.47
C GLU A 65 18.43 -3.81 9.21
N ARG A 66 17.32 -4.13 9.87
CA ARG A 66 17.15 -5.42 10.56
C ARG A 66 16.19 -6.29 9.77
N HIS A 67 16.70 -7.36 9.17
CA HIS A 67 15.88 -8.32 8.43
C HIS A 67 14.91 -9.06 9.36
N MET A 68 13.64 -9.13 8.96
CA MET A 68 12.54 -9.75 9.70
C MET A 68 11.87 -10.90 8.93
N GLY A 69 12.08 -10.99 7.62
CA GLY A 69 11.45 -12.02 6.79
C GLY A 69 9.99 -11.71 6.48
N LEU A 70 9.05 -12.51 6.99
CA LEU A 70 7.61 -12.35 6.76
C LEU A 70 6.97 -11.62 7.95
N VAL A 71 6.27 -10.52 7.70
CA VAL A 71 5.68 -9.67 8.74
C VAL A 71 4.21 -9.41 8.44
N LEU A 72 3.35 -9.67 9.44
CA LEU A 72 1.97 -9.23 9.46
C LEU A 72 1.89 -7.86 10.14
N VAL A 73 1.32 -6.88 9.45
CA VAL A 73 1.08 -5.54 9.95
C VAL A 73 -0.43 -5.30 10.12
N PRO A 74 -0.95 -5.35 11.36
CA PRO A 74 -2.36 -5.10 11.62
C PRO A 74 -2.75 -3.66 11.26
N ILE A 75 -3.99 -3.46 10.77
CA ILE A 75 -4.49 -2.11 10.44
C ILE A 75 -4.39 -1.14 11.64
N ALA A 76 -4.62 -1.64 12.85
CA ALA A 76 -4.54 -0.87 14.08
C ALA A 76 -3.14 -0.36 14.41
N GLN A 77 -2.09 -0.86 13.74
CA GLN A 77 -0.71 -0.39 13.93
C GLN A 77 -0.20 0.43 12.75
N GLN A 78 -0.94 0.53 11.64
CA GLN A 78 -0.54 1.27 10.45
C GLN A 78 -0.77 2.77 10.69
N ARG A 79 0.31 3.56 10.71
CA ARG A 79 0.24 5.02 10.81
C ARG A 79 0.34 5.69 9.44
N LYS A 80 1.24 5.21 8.59
CA LYS A 80 1.44 5.70 7.23
C LYS A 80 1.92 4.55 6.36
N ILE A 81 1.41 4.46 5.14
CA ILE A 81 1.85 3.48 4.14
C ILE A 81 2.29 4.26 2.92
N GLU A 82 3.50 3.99 2.47
CA GLU A 82 4.08 4.56 1.27
C GLU A 82 4.39 3.39 0.31
N LEU A 83 4.05 3.58 -0.96
CA LEU A 83 4.29 2.62 -2.02
C LEU A 83 5.46 3.11 -2.85
N GLU A 84 6.46 2.25 -3.08
CA GLU A 84 7.49 2.52 -4.07
C GLU A 84 6.89 2.30 -5.46
N VAL A 85 6.69 3.39 -6.18
CA VAL A 85 6.18 3.40 -7.55
C VAL A 85 7.31 3.62 -8.54
N THR A 86 7.21 3.01 -9.71
CA THR A 86 8.08 3.39 -10.83
C THR A 86 7.70 4.77 -11.36
N ILE A 87 8.64 5.50 -11.98
CA ILE A 87 8.40 6.84 -12.52
C ILE A 87 7.22 6.87 -13.50
N ASP A 88 7.03 5.79 -14.28
CA ASP A 88 5.92 5.65 -15.23
C ASP A 88 4.54 5.53 -14.53
N GLU A 89 4.51 4.83 -13.40
CA GLU A 89 3.32 4.70 -12.55
C GLU A 89 3.03 5.99 -11.78
N GLU A 90 4.07 6.68 -11.29
CA GLU A 90 3.95 8.01 -10.67
C GLU A 90 3.32 8.99 -11.66
N MET A 91 3.81 9.03 -12.90
CA MET A 91 3.29 9.89 -13.96
C MET A 91 1.84 9.53 -14.34
N SER A 92 1.47 8.25 -14.25
CA SER A 92 0.09 7.78 -14.47
C SER A 92 -0.85 8.14 -13.31
N MET A 93 -0.37 8.10 -12.07
CA MET A 93 -1.11 8.54 -10.88
C MET A 93 -1.32 10.06 -10.85
N LEU A 94 -0.29 10.84 -11.21
CA LEU A 94 -0.39 12.30 -11.33
C LEU A 94 -1.48 12.73 -12.32
N LYS A 95 -1.59 12.06 -13.47
CA LYS A 95 -2.66 12.30 -14.44
C LYS A 95 -4.06 12.03 -13.88
N LEU A 96 -4.20 11.04 -13.01
CA LEU A 96 -5.48 10.73 -12.34
C LEU A 96 -5.85 11.80 -11.31
N VAL A 97 -4.87 12.31 -10.54
CA VAL A 97 -5.09 13.39 -9.57
C VAL A 97 -5.38 14.72 -10.27
N GLU A 98 -4.68 15.04 -11.36
CA GLU A 98 -4.97 16.22 -12.19
C GLU A 98 -6.40 16.18 -12.73
N ASN A 99 -6.84 15.04 -13.24
CA ASN A 99 -8.23 14.86 -13.69
C ASN A 99 -9.26 15.01 -12.55
N TYR A 100 -8.92 14.60 -11.32
CA TYR A 100 -9.78 14.78 -10.14
C TYR A 100 -9.80 16.25 -9.66
N SER A 101 -8.68 16.97 -9.81
CA SER A 101 -8.63 18.41 -9.55
C SER A 101 -9.31 19.26 -10.63
N ALA A 102 -9.59 18.66 -11.79
CA ALA A 102 -10.27 19.29 -12.91
C ALA A 102 -11.80 19.05 -12.93
N SER A 103 -12.35 18.22 -12.03
CA SER A 103 -13.80 18.12 -11.87
C SER A 103 -14.30 19.23 -10.93
N PRO A 104 -15.17 20.15 -11.38
CA PRO A 104 -15.79 21.11 -10.48
C PRO A 104 -16.64 20.37 -9.45
N PRO A 105 -16.76 20.89 -8.21
CA PRO A 105 -17.66 20.31 -7.21
C PRO A 105 -19.08 20.33 -7.78
N GLU A 106 -19.71 19.16 -7.89
CA GLU A 106 -21.15 19.07 -8.17
C GLU A 106 -21.89 19.88 -7.09
N GLU A 107 -22.55 20.97 -7.51
CA GLU A 107 -23.45 21.73 -6.65
C GLU A 107 -24.59 20.82 -6.18
N PRO A 108 -25.00 20.91 -4.91
CA PRO A 108 -26.12 20.11 -4.41
C PRO A 108 -27.41 20.56 -5.07
N VAL A 109 -28.07 19.63 -5.76
CA VAL A 109 -29.44 19.78 -6.24
C VAL A 109 -30.38 19.79 -5.04
N VAL A 110 -30.91 20.96 -4.67
CA VAL A 110 -32.10 21.15 -3.82
C VAL A 110 -32.97 22.23 -4.41
#